data_AF-A0A7J6SK10-F1
#
_entry.id   AF-A0A7J6SK10-F1
#
_cell.length_a   1.000
_cell.length_b   1.000
_cell.length_c   1.000
_cell.angle_alpha   90.00
_cell.angle_beta   90.00
_cell.angle_gamma   90.00
#
_symmetry.space_group_name_H-M   'P 1'
#
loop_
_entity.id
_entity.type
_entity.pdbx_description
1 polymer ?
#
loop_
_entity_poly.entity_id
_entity_poly.type
_entity_poly.pdbx_seq_one_letter_code
_entity_poly.pdbx_strand_id
1 'polypeptide(L)'
;KDIGRRLGYNLDHLPSPTGMYMVYDGHQGVTCAEYCIKQTHNKILPRLANHKEPITEEFMRKVFEDSFRELDEEFLAKYRTIPDGSTAVIALVIGIDLYVANIGDSACLLVQRVPAQTSAADEHHQQQRQHPNYSLEVKLCHTNHKPEDATEKDRIVKNGGAMVTPAGGVVRVAAADYEEKMKAYKKATNAGLGAMEKPPVALAVSRAFGDREFKTPNKLIISVPSVNHHTLSPETDIALVLVCDGVTDVMTPAMIGAKILQYNRKPKAASGGLIQEAYQRGSQDNLTAITVFLNWPRPPTFGDLDLLAEQQAKALEDPSSPKAAKRQRTGPAREVKKIRCKHILMKHKDVRNPRDRVRNKQVTRTKTEAENTMMSILADLRKDSSKFPELCKKHSECLSSRKTGHLCGDLDWFGHGKMMPEFEEAAFALVVGEMSDLVYSPSGIHIIVRIA
;
A
#
# COMPACT_ATOMS: atom_id res chain seq x y z
N LYS A 1 -10.90 14.00 0.60
CA LYS A 1 -11.16 15.32 -0.03
C LYS A 1 -10.95 15.15 -1.52
N ASP A 2 -11.86 15.70 -2.32
CA ASP A 2 -11.78 15.68 -3.78
C ASP A 2 -10.40 16.18 -4.27
N ILE A 3 -9.77 15.42 -5.18
CA ILE A 3 -8.40 15.72 -5.65
C ILE A 3 -8.33 17.07 -6.37
N GLY A 4 -9.39 17.45 -7.10
CA GLY A 4 -9.46 18.72 -7.81
C GLY A 4 -9.33 19.89 -6.85
N ARG A 5 -10.16 19.91 -5.80
CA ARG A 5 -10.11 20.97 -4.77
C ARG A 5 -8.77 21.03 -4.03
N ARG A 6 -8.11 19.89 -3.82
CA ARG A 6 -6.81 19.86 -3.12
C ARG A 6 -5.68 20.44 -3.96
N LEU A 7 -5.75 20.29 -5.28
CA LEU A 7 -4.70 20.69 -6.22
C LEU A 7 -5.07 21.94 -7.04
N GLY A 8 -6.22 22.57 -6.77
CA GLY A 8 -6.63 23.82 -7.43
C GLY A 8 -7.29 23.64 -8.79
N TYR A 9 -7.75 22.43 -9.13
CA TYR A 9 -8.47 22.15 -10.38
C TYR A 9 -9.98 22.05 -10.13
N ASN A 10 -10.78 22.71 -10.97
CA ASN A 10 -12.23 22.58 -10.92
C ASN A 10 -12.66 21.28 -11.61
N LEU A 11 -13.07 20.30 -10.80
CA LEU A 11 -13.62 19.01 -11.24
C LEU A 11 -15.07 18.84 -10.74
N ASP A 12 -15.75 19.92 -10.32
CA ASP A 12 -17.09 19.82 -9.72
C ASP A 12 -18.16 19.35 -10.74
N HIS A 13 -17.85 19.37 -12.04
CA HIS A 13 -18.70 18.78 -13.10
C HIS A 13 -18.57 17.26 -13.22
N LEU A 14 -17.58 16.65 -12.57
CA LEU A 14 -17.35 15.20 -12.59
C LEU A 14 -18.06 14.50 -11.42
N PRO A 15 -18.48 13.24 -11.59
CA PRO A 15 -18.98 12.43 -10.50
C PRO A 15 -18.02 12.37 -9.31
N SER A 16 -18.56 12.56 -8.11
CA SER A 16 -17.80 12.51 -6.85
C SER A 16 -17.97 11.14 -6.18
N PRO A 17 -16.95 10.61 -5.47
CA PRO A 17 -15.64 11.21 -5.22
C PRO A 17 -14.70 11.14 -6.42
N THR A 18 -13.84 12.14 -6.56
CA THR A 18 -12.65 12.02 -7.42
C THR A 18 -11.40 11.75 -6.57
N GLY A 19 -10.58 10.79 -6.99
CA GLY A 19 -9.35 10.41 -6.29
C GLY A 19 -8.32 9.79 -7.23
N MET A 20 -7.05 10.13 -7.06
CA MET A 20 -5.94 9.58 -7.83
C MET A 20 -4.92 8.97 -6.88
N TYR A 21 -4.55 7.72 -7.14
CA TYR A 21 -3.58 6.95 -6.37
C TYR A 21 -2.53 6.42 -7.33
N MET A 22 -1.26 6.48 -6.95
CA MET A 22 -0.17 6.21 -7.87
C MET A 22 0.96 5.50 -7.12
N VAL A 23 1.49 4.44 -7.71
CA VAL A 23 2.74 3.80 -7.27
C VAL A 23 3.72 3.86 -8.44
N TYR A 24 4.96 4.24 -8.11
CA TYR A 24 6.08 4.29 -9.03
C TYR A 24 7.19 3.46 -8.41
N ASP A 25 7.72 2.51 -9.18
CA ASP A 25 8.92 1.78 -8.79
C ASP A 25 10.09 2.23 -9.66
N GLY A 26 11.08 2.85 -9.04
CA GLY A 26 12.21 3.46 -9.72
C GLY A 26 13.42 2.53 -9.73
N HIS A 27 14.10 2.44 -10.87
CA HIS A 27 15.29 1.63 -11.03
C HIS A 27 16.46 2.44 -11.62
N GLN A 28 17.68 2.00 -11.33
CA GLN A 28 18.94 2.70 -11.67
C GLN A 28 19.11 4.10 -11.04
N GLY A 29 18.14 4.54 -10.24
CA GLY A 29 18.12 5.77 -9.46
C GLY A 29 16.67 6.15 -9.11
N VAL A 30 16.48 7.27 -8.40
CA VAL A 30 15.16 7.70 -7.88
C VAL A 30 14.58 8.90 -8.63
N THR A 31 15.37 9.54 -9.49
CA THR A 31 15.05 10.83 -10.12
C THR A 31 13.84 10.72 -11.06
N CYS A 32 13.74 9.61 -11.79
CA CYS A 32 12.62 9.35 -12.71
C CYS A 32 11.31 9.21 -11.95
N ALA A 33 11.26 8.32 -10.96
CA ALA A 33 10.08 8.12 -10.11
C ALA A 33 9.66 9.42 -9.40
N GLU A 34 10.61 10.15 -8.80
CA GLU A 34 10.32 11.43 -8.14
C GLU A 34 9.77 12.49 -9.10
N TYR A 35 10.31 12.56 -10.32
CA TYR A 35 9.81 13.47 -11.35
C TYR A 35 8.36 13.13 -11.70
N CYS A 36 8.08 11.86 -11.99
CA CYS A 36 6.74 11.41 -12.38
C CYS A 36 5.71 11.65 -11.27
N ILE A 37 6.03 11.37 -10.00
CA ILE A 37 5.15 11.64 -8.84
C ILE A 37 4.77 13.13 -8.78
N LYS A 38 5.75 14.01 -9.00
CA LYS A 38 5.57 15.47 -8.91
C LYS A 38 4.80 16.06 -10.10
N GLN A 39 4.81 15.42 -11.26
CA GLN A 39 4.28 16.00 -12.49
C GLN A 39 3.00 15.34 -13.03
N THR A 40 2.70 14.10 -12.67
CA THR A 40 1.61 13.33 -13.28
C THR A 40 0.24 14.02 -13.17
N HIS A 41 -0.09 14.54 -11.98
CA HIS A 41 -1.34 15.26 -11.78
C HIS A 41 -1.43 16.55 -12.60
N ASN A 42 -0.30 17.23 -12.85
CA ASN A 42 -0.24 18.42 -13.70
C ASN A 42 -0.44 18.11 -15.19
N LYS A 43 -0.29 16.84 -15.60
CA LYS A 43 -0.60 16.40 -16.97
C LYS A 43 -2.04 15.95 -17.11
N ILE A 44 -2.56 15.21 -16.12
CA ILE A 44 -3.89 14.60 -16.22
C ILE A 44 -5.00 15.61 -15.85
N LEU A 45 -4.89 16.28 -14.70
CA LEU A 45 -6.01 17.05 -14.14
C LEU A 45 -6.45 18.25 -14.99
N PRO A 46 -5.55 19.02 -15.65
CA PRO A 46 -6.00 20.10 -16.53
C PRO A 46 -6.85 19.61 -17.71
N ARG A 47 -6.54 18.41 -18.26
CA ARG A 47 -7.30 17.82 -19.36
C ARG A 47 -8.72 17.47 -18.91
N LEU A 48 -8.86 16.92 -17.71
CA LEU A 48 -10.16 16.60 -17.11
C LEU A 48 -10.96 17.86 -16.75
N ALA A 49 -10.31 18.89 -16.18
CA ALA A 49 -10.96 20.13 -15.79
C ALA A 49 -11.55 20.90 -16.98
N ASN A 50 -10.87 20.86 -18.13
CA ASN A 50 -11.27 21.55 -19.35
C ASN A 50 -12.22 20.73 -20.23
N HIS A 51 -12.40 19.44 -19.97
CA HIS A 51 -13.32 18.58 -20.72
C HIS A 51 -14.76 18.78 -20.25
N LYS A 52 -15.67 19.10 -21.17
CA LYS A 52 -17.09 19.38 -20.89
C LYS A 52 -18.04 18.30 -21.38
N GLU A 53 -17.58 17.42 -22.26
CA GLU A 53 -18.35 16.29 -22.75
C GLU A 53 -18.33 15.14 -21.73
N PRO A 54 -19.23 14.14 -21.84
CA PRO A 54 -19.13 12.92 -21.06
C PRO A 54 -17.75 12.27 -21.17
N ILE A 55 -17.27 11.70 -20.06
CA ILE A 55 -16.01 10.96 -20.04
C ILE A 55 -16.25 9.61 -20.73
N THR A 56 -15.51 9.37 -21.81
CA THR A 56 -15.50 8.08 -22.52
C THR A 56 -14.19 7.34 -22.26
N GLU A 57 -14.19 6.02 -22.44
CA GLU A 57 -12.97 5.21 -22.34
C GLU A 57 -11.89 5.68 -23.32
N GLU A 58 -12.29 6.07 -24.53
CA GLU A 58 -11.37 6.57 -25.56
C GLU A 58 -10.75 7.91 -25.18
N PHE A 59 -11.56 8.82 -24.59
CA PHE A 59 -11.05 10.07 -24.05
C PHE A 59 -10.03 9.81 -22.94
N MET A 60 -10.36 8.93 -21.99
CA MET A 60 -9.45 8.59 -20.88
C MET A 60 -8.17 7.93 -21.37
N ARG A 61 -8.26 7.00 -22.34
CA ARG A 61 -7.10 6.40 -22.99
C ARG A 61 -6.17 7.47 -23.54
N LYS A 62 -6.70 8.41 -24.33
CA LYS A 62 -5.92 9.51 -24.89
C LYS A 62 -5.31 10.42 -23.83
N VAL A 63 -6.06 10.75 -22.77
CA VAL A 63 -5.54 11.55 -21.65
C VAL A 63 -4.33 10.89 -21.00
N PHE A 64 -4.38 9.58 -20.74
CA PHE A 64 -3.25 8.85 -20.16
C PHE A 64 -2.09 8.70 -21.13
N GLU A 65 -2.33 8.32 -22.39
CA GLU A 65 -1.27 8.18 -23.40
C GLU A 65 -0.53 9.49 -23.66
N ASP A 66 -1.26 10.60 -23.83
CA ASP A 66 -0.66 11.93 -24.00
C ASP A 66 0.10 12.36 -22.75
N SER A 67 -0.47 12.14 -21.56
CA SER A 67 0.20 12.50 -20.29
C SER A 67 1.49 11.71 -20.08
N PHE A 68 1.49 10.40 -20.38
CA PHE A 68 2.68 9.56 -20.22
C PHE A 68 3.76 9.94 -21.24
N ARG A 69 3.39 10.17 -22.48
CA ARG A 69 4.32 10.64 -23.52
C ARG A 69 4.98 11.95 -23.12
N GLU A 70 4.21 12.94 -22.66
CA GLU A 70 4.74 14.23 -22.22
C GLU A 70 5.67 14.10 -21.00
N LEU A 71 5.29 13.29 -20.00
CA LEU A 71 6.14 13.03 -18.83
C LEU A 71 7.49 12.46 -19.25
N ASP A 72 7.47 11.47 -20.15
CA ASP A 72 8.67 10.78 -20.60
C ASP A 72 9.58 11.69 -21.43
N GLU A 73 9.00 12.39 -22.41
CA GLU A 73 9.73 13.32 -23.28
C GLU A 73 10.37 14.46 -22.46
N GLU A 74 9.64 15.04 -21.52
CA GLU A 74 10.16 16.10 -20.64
C GLU A 74 11.25 15.59 -19.70
N PHE A 75 11.06 14.41 -19.09
CA PHE A 75 12.07 13.79 -18.25
C PHE A 75 13.37 13.55 -19.02
N LEU A 76 13.27 12.92 -20.19
CA LEU A 76 14.41 12.66 -21.05
C LEU A 76 15.07 13.99 -21.50
N ALA A 77 14.29 14.99 -21.92
CA ALA A 77 14.84 16.27 -22.35
C ALA A 77 15.64 16.98 -21.23
N LYS A 78 15.13 16.90 -19.99
CA LYS A 78 15.70 17.54 -18.80
C LYS A 78 16.90 16.78 -18.21
N TYR A 79 16.81 15.47 -18.09
CA TYR A 79 17.80 14.62 -17.41
C TYR A 79 18.58 13.76 -18.40
N ARG A 80 19.49 14.39 -19.14
CA ARG A 80 20.06 13.77 -20.35
C ARG A 80 21.07 12.64 -20.10
N THR A 81 21.71 12.63 -18.96
CA THR A 81 22.82 11.71 -18.64
C THR A 81 22.44 10.70 -17.54
N ILE A 82 21.21 10.79 -17.04
CA ILE A 82 20.73 9.96 -15.93
C ILE A 82 20.09 8.70 -16.52
N PRO A 83 20.51 7.48 -16.08
CA PRO A 83 20.00 6.23 -16.60
C PRO A 83 18.67 5.79 -15.97
N ASP A 84 18.18 6.55 -14.98
CA ASP A 84 16.97 6.23 -14.21
C ASP A 84 15.78 5.89 -15.11
N GLY A 85 15.03 4.89 -14.67
CA GLY A 85 13.70 4.59 -15.17
C GLY A 85 12.72 4.40 -14.03
N SER A 86 11.44 4.30 -14.39
CA SER A 86 10.38 4.05 -13.42
C SER A 86 9.20 3.33 -14.06
N THR A 87 8.70 2.31 -13.38
CA THR A 87 7.35 1.80 -13.60
C THR A 87 6.32 2.81 -13.10
N ALA A 88 5.06 2.64 -13.50
CA ALA A 88 3.97 3.43 -12.95
C ALA A 88 2.65 2.68 -13.06
N VAL A 89 1.92 2.61 -11.94
CA VAL A 89 0.51 2.24 -11.92
C VAL A 89 -0.29 3.38 -11.30
N ILE A 90 -1.30 3.87 -12.03
CA ILE A 90 -2.14 5.00 -11.63
C ILE A 90 -3.60 4.54 -11.63
N ALA A 91 -4.26 4.67 -10.48
CA ALA A 91 -5.69 4.45 -10.31
C ALA A 91 -6.40 5.80 -10.14
N LEU A 92 -7.27 6.15 -11.09
CA LEU A 92 -8.11 7.34 -11.06
C LEU A 92 -9.57 6.93 -10.87
N VAL A 93 -10.15 7.31 -9.74
CA VAL A 93 -11.56 7.12 -9.40
C VAL A 93 -12.32 8.40 -9.72
N ILE A 94 -13.42 8.28 -10.46
CA ILE A 94 -14.39 9.34 -10.75
C ILE A 94 -15.78 8.79 -10.46
N GLY A 95 -16.33 9.10 -9.28
CA GLY A 95 -17.59 8.51 -8.82
C GLY A 95 -17.44 7.00 -8.61
N ILE A 96 -18.09 6.22 -9.48
CA ILE A 96 -17.99 4.75 -9.52
C ILE A 96 -17.05 4.25 -10.62
N ASP A 97 -16.57 5.11 -11.50
CA ASP A 97 -15.70 4.70 -12.60
C ASP A 97 -14.25 4.71 -12.13
N LEU A 98 -13.58 3.57 -12.29
CA LEU A 98 -12.17 3.37 -12.01
C LEU A 98 -11.42 3.23 -13.34
N TYR A 99 -10.50 4.16 -13.60
CA TYR A 99 -9.55 4.07 -14.70
C TYR A 99 -8.16 3.72 -14.14
N VAL A 100 -7.56 2.65 -14.67
CA VAL A 100 -6.21 2.21 -14.29
C VAL A 100 -5.29 2.30 -15.49
N ALA A 101 -4.23 3.10 -15.37
CA ALA A 101 -3.15 3.19 -16.34
C ALA A 101 -1.88 2.54 -15.79
N ASN A 102 -1.27 1.64 -16.55
CA ASN A 102 -0.06 0.90 -16.13
C ASN A 102 1.05 0.92 -17.18
N ILE A 103 2.29 1.08 -16.72
CA ILE A 103 3.53 0.68 -17.42
C ILE A 103 4.43 -0.06 -16.43
N GLY A 104 5.00 -1.18 -16.86
CA GLY A 104 5.81 -2.06 -16.02
C GLY A 104 4.97 -3.10 -15.28
N ASP A 105 5.41 -3.46 -14.08
CA ASP A 105 4.98 -4.64 -13.32
C ASP A 105 4.56 -4.34 -11.87
N SER A 106 4.46 -3.07 -11.49
CA SER A 106 3.63 -2.68 -10.34
C SER A 106 2.17 -3.08 -10.57
N ALA A 107 1.43 -3.35 -9.50
CA ALA A 107 0.07 -3.87 -9.57
C ALA A 107 -0.96 -2.94 -8.92
N CYS A 108 -2.14 -2.83 -9.54
CA CYS A 108 -3.37 -2.32 -8.93
C CYS A 108 -4.40 -3.45 -8.87
N LEU A 109 -4.80 -3.80 -7.66
CA LEU A 109 -5.68 -4.92 -7.34
C LEU A 109 -7.02 -4.41 -6.81
N LEU A 110 -8.12 -4.94 -7.32
CA LEU A 110 -9.47 -4.76 -6.80
C LEU A 110 -9.83 -5.96 -5.93
N VAL A 111 -10.11 -5.68 -4.66
CA VAL A 111 -10.53 -6.69 -3.68
C VAL A 111 -12.05 -6.72 -3.66
N GLN A 112 -12.61 -7.87 -4.01
CA GLN A 112 -14.03 -8.10 -4.17
C GLN A 112 -14.50 -9.18 -3.20
N ARG A 113 -15.75 -9.09 -2.78
CA ARG A 113 -16.51 -10.23 -2.27
C ARG A 113 -17.34 -10.81 -3.41
N VAL A 114 -17.31 -12.13 -3.52
CA VAL A 114 -18.13 -12.87 -4.47
C VAL A 114 -18.92 -13.93 -3.72
N PRO A 115 -20.14 -14.29 -4.16
CA PRO A 115 -20.87 -15.42 -3.56
C PRO A 115 -20.00 -16.68 -3.57
N ALA A 116 -19.93 -17.39 -2.45
CA ALA A 116 -19.16 -18.63 -2.36
C ALA A 116 -19.81 -19.67 -3.28
N GLN A 117 -19.03 -20.30 -4.15
CA GLN A 117 -19.51 -21.41 -4.96
C GLN A 117 -19.83 -22.60 -4.04
N THR A 118 -21.10 -23.02 -4.03
CA THR A 118 -21.54 -24.22 -3.31
C THR A 118 -21.23 -25.47 -4.10
N SER A 119 -20.58 -26.44 -3.47
CA SER A 119 -20.60 -27.80 -3.96
C SER A 119 -21.96 -28.44 -3.63
N ALA A 120 -22.41 -29.40 -4.44
CA ALA A 120 -23.68 -30.12 -4.24
C ALA A 120 -23.75 -30.87 -2.88
N ALA A 121 -22.62 -31.06 -2.18
CA ALA A 121 -22.56 -31.70 -0.88
C ALA A 121 -22.88 -30.74 0.30
N ASP A 122 -22.89 -29.42 0.06
CA ASP A 122 -23.03 -28.39 1.10
C ASP A 122 -24.46 -27.90 1.32
N GLU A 123 -25.42 -28.34 0.49
CA GLU A 123 -26.80 -27.82 0.47
C GLU A 123 -27.56 -28.12 1.79
N HIS A 124 -27.26 -29.23 2.46
CA HIS A 124 -27.92 -29.60 3.72
C HIS A 124 -27.56 -28.69 4.92
N HIS A 125 -26.43 -27.98 4.89
CA HIS A 125 -26.00 -27.09 5.98
C HIS A 125 -26.37 -25.62 5.77
N GLN A 126 -26.88 -25.24 4.59
CA GLN A 126 -27.20 -23.84 4.29
C GLN A 126 -28.51 -23.36 4.91
N GLN A 127 -29.45 -24.26 5.20
CA GLN A 127 -30.78 -23.90 5.73
C GLN A 127 -30.74 -23.31 7.16
N GLN A 128 -29.59 -23.33 7.85
CA GLN A 128 -29.44 -22.77 9.20
C GLN A 128 -28.65 -21.44 9.25
N ARG A 129 -28.14 -20.90 8.14
CA ARG A 129 -27.37 -19.64 8.13
C ARG A 129 -28.26 -18.47 7.71
N GLN A 130 -28.30 -17.42 8.55
CA GLN A 130 -29.07 -16.19 8.28
C GLN A 130 -28.41 -15.25 7.24
N HIS A 131 -27.20 -15.56 6.75
CA HIS A 131 -26.46 -14.70 5.81
C HIS A 131 -25.86 -15.51 4.63
N PRO A 132 -25.74 -14.90 3.43
CA PRO A 132 -25.12 -15.55 2.28
C PRO A 132 -23.65 -15.87 2.55
N ASN A 133 -23.19 -17.05 2.12
CA ASN A 133 -21.77 -17.41 2.18
C ASN A 133 -21.04 -16.64 1.07
N TYR A 134 -20.05 -15.81 1.42
CA TYR A 134 -19.22 -15.08 0.45
C TYR A 134 -17.80 -15.64 0.45
N SER A 135 -16.99 -15.28 -0.55
CA SER A 135 -15.55 -15.53 -0.62
C SER A 135 -14.86 -14.28 -1.14
N LEU A 136 -13.55 -14.13 -0.89
CA LEU A 136 -12.79 -13.01 -1.44
C LEU A 136 -12.16 -13.39 -2.76
N GLU A 137 -12.30 -12.50 -3.73
CA GLU A 137 -11.60 -12.52 -4.99
C GLU A 137 -10.73 -11.25 -5.07
N VAL A 138 -9.51 -11.39 -5.57
CA VAL A 138 -8.60 -10.26 -5.76
C VAL A 138 -8.18 -10.24 -7.22
N LYS A 139 -8.65 -9.23 -7.94
CA LYS A 139 -8.51 -9.12 -9.39
C LYS A 139 -7.48 -8.05 -9.75
N LEU A 140 -6.58 -8.35 -10.67
CA LEU A 140 -5.69 -7.36 -11.27
C LEU A 140 -6.49 -6.42 -12.20
N CYS A 141 -6.34 -5.11 -12.01
CA CYS A 141 -7.12 -4.10 -12.73
C CYS A 141 -6.50 -3.64 -14.06
N HIS A 142 -5.36 -4.20 -14.45
CA HIS A 142 -4.66 -3.83 -15.68
C HIS A 142 -3.89 -5.03 -16.24
N THR A 143 -3.25 -4.84 -17.39
CA THR A 143 -2.31 -5.80 -17.94
C THR A 143 -0.91 -5.50 -17.39
N ASN A 144 -0.18 -6.54 -16.97
CA ASN A 144 1.24 -6.41 -16.66
C ASN A 144 2.03 -6.33 -17.96
N HIS A 145 3.21 -5.70 -17.90
CA HIS A 145 4.07 -5.52 -19.06
C HIS A 145 5.40 -6.23 -18.83
N LYS A 146 5.36 -7.56 -18.94
CA LYS A 146 6.52 -8.41 -18.77
C LYS A 146 7.16 -8.68 -20.14
N PRO A 147 8.49 -8.74 -20.24
CA PRO A 147 9.20 -8.96 -21.52
C PRO A 147 8.76 -10.22 -22.28
N GLU A 148 8.33 -11.26 -21.57
CA GLU A 148 7.86 -12.53 -22.10
C GLU A 148 6.46 -12.48 -22.72
N ASP A 149 5.68 -11.43 -22.47
CA ASP A 149 4.34 -11.26 -23.05
C ASP A 149 4.47 -11.20 -24.58
N ALA A 150 3.65 -11.99 -25.29
CA ALA A 150 3.80 -12.17 -26.75
C ALA A 150 3.86 -10.85 -27.53
N THR A 151 2.96 -9.91 -27.23
CA THR A 151 2.92 -8.59 -27.89
C THR A 151 4.14 -7.73 -27.56
N GLU A 152 4.65 -7.83 -26.33
CA GLU A 152 5.81 -7.06 -25.88
C GLU A 152 7.09 -7.62 -26.49
N LYS A 153 7.25 -8.94 -26.47
CA LYS A 153 8.35 -9.66 -27.10
C LYS A 153 8.43 -9.34 -28.59
N ASP A 154 7.32 -9.45 -29.32
CA ASP A 154 7.27 -9.16 -30.75
C ASP A 154 7.66 -7.70 -31.04
N ARG A 155 7.16 -6.75 -30.24
CA ARG A 155 7.56 -5.34 -30.35
C ARG A 155 9.06 -5.17 -30.14
N ILE A 156 9.61 -5.75 -29.09
CA ILE A 156 11.03 -5.59 -28.72
C ILE A 156 11.93 -6.16 -29.82
N VAL A 157 11.65 -7.40 -30.26
CA VAL A 157 12.43 -8.06 -31.32
C VAL A 157 12.33 -7.29 -32.64
N LYS A 158 11.14 -6.81 -33.01
CA LYS A 158 10.94 -5.98 -34.22
C LYS A 158 11.73 -4.67 -34.16
N ASN A 159 11.98 -4.13 -32.96
CA ASN A 159 12.81 -2.95 -32.76
C ASN A 159 14.30 -3.27 -32.55
N GLY A 160 14.75 -4.50 -32.83
CA GLY A 160 16.17 -4.88 -32.74
C GLY A 160 16.67 -5.11 -31.32
N GLY A 161 15.78 -5.42 -30.38
CA GLY A 161 16.13 -5.88 -29.04
C GLY A 161 16.21 -7.40 -28.94
N ALA A 162 16.73 -7.88 -27.82
CA ALA A 162 16.83 -9.30 -27.50
C ALA A 162 16.21 -9.59 -26.13
N MET A 163 15.65 -10.80 -25.98
CA MET A 163 15.23 -11.35 -24.69
C MET A 163 16.38 -12.17 -24.13
N VAL A 164 16.84 -11.81 -22.93
CA VAL A 164 17.92 -12.53 -22.24
C VAL A 164 17.43 -13.02 -20.90
N THR A 165 17.91 -14.19 -20.48
CA THR A 165 17.57 -14.78 -19.18
C THR A 165 18.86 -15.01 -18.41
N PRO A 166 19.32 -14.03 -17.60
CA PRO A 166 20.51 -14.20 -16.78
C PRO A 166 20.36 -15.34 -15.76
N ALA A 167 21.48 -15.73 -15.14
CA ALA A 167 21.48 -16.67 -14.01
C ALA A 167 20.58 -16.12 -12.89
N GLY A 168 19.37 -16.67 -12.78
CA GLY A 168 18.26 -16.09 -12.01
C GLY A 168 16.88 -16.32 -12.65
N GLY A 169 16.81 -16.69 -13.93
CA GLY A 169 15.58 -17.20 -14.57
C GLY A 169 14.57 -16.14 -15.00
N VAL A 170 14.76 -14.88 -14.62
CA VAL A 170 13.88 -13.76 -15.02
C VAL A 170 14.25 -13.29 -16.44
N VAL A 171 13.26 -13.22 -17.32
CA VAL A 171 13.41 -12.70 -18.69
C VAL A 171 13.62 -11.19 -18.64
N ARG A 172 14.56 -10.69 -19.43
CA ARG A 172 14.92 -9.27 -19.48
C ARG A 172 15.04 -8.76 -20.91
N VAL A 173 14.67 -7.50 -21.09
CA VAL A 173 14.91 -6.71 -22.30
C VAL A 173 16.36 -6.29 -22.35
N ALA A 174 17.01 -6.52 -23.49
CA ALA A 174 18.39 -6.14 -23.73
C ALA A 174 18.59 -5.63 -25.16
N ALA A 175 19.67 -4.88 -25.39
CA ALA A 175 20.14 -4.62 -26.74
C ALA A 175 20.60 -5.92 -27.42
N ALA A 176 20.53 -5.99 -28.76
CA ALA A 176 20.90 -7.20 -29.51
C ALA A 176 22.34 -7.70 -29.23
N ASP A 177 23.27 -6.79 -28.96
CA ASP A 177 24.68 -7.08 -28.70
C ASP A 177 25.01 -7.32 -27.20
N TYR A 178 23.99 -7.43 -26.34
CA TYR A 178 24.17 -7.55 -24.89
C TYR A 178 25.05 -8.73 -24.48
N GLU A 179 24.82 -9.92 -25.04
CA GLU A 179 25.60 -11.10 -24.65
C GLU A 179 27.08 -10.97 -25.03
N GLU A 180 27.36 -10.39 -26.21
CA GLU A 180 28.71 -10.13 -26.68
C GLU A 180 29.43 -9.13 -25.76
N LYS A 181 28.77 -8.00 -25.48
CA LYS A 181 29.29 -6.99 -24.55
C LYS A 181 29.49 -7.54 -23.14
N MET A 182 28.58 -8.39 -22.65
CA MET A 182 28.72 -9.02 -21.32
C MET A 182 29.91 -9.99 -21.27
N LYS A 183 30.16 -10.75 -22.34
CA LYS A 183 31.36 -11.61 -22.44
C LYS A 183 32.64 -10.77 -22.45
N ALA A 184 32.68 -9.70 -23.24
CA ALA A 184 33.81 -8.78 -23.29
C ALA A 184 34.08 -8.12 -21.92
N TYR A 185 33.02 -7.64 -21.26
CA TYR A 185 33.08 -7.05 -19.92
C TYR A 185 33.65 -8.03 -18.88
N LYS A 186 33.15 -9.27 -18.84
CA LYS A 186 33.65 -10.32 -17.93
C LYS A 186 35.12 -10.65 -18.20
N LYS A 187 35.51 -10.75 -19.48
CA LYS A 187 36.91 -11.01 -19.87
C LYS A 187 37.85 -9.90 -19.40
N ALA A 188 37.48 -8.64 -19.61
CA ALA A 188 38.26 -7.48 -19.16
C ALA A 188 38.37 -7.43 -17.63
N THR A 189 37.27 -7.69 -16.92
CA THR A 189 37.24 -7.76 -15.46
C THR A 189 38.15 -8.86 -14.92
N ASN A 190 38.09 -10.07 -15.48
CA ASN A 190 38.94 -11.19 -15.08
C ASN A 190 40.43 -10.97 -15.40
N ALA A 191 40.74 -10.16 -16.41
CA ALA A 191 42.11 -9.79 -16.77
C ALA A 191 42.71 -8.70 -15.87
N GLY A 192 41.99 -8.23 -14.84
CA GLY A 192 42.48 -7.23 -13.88
C GLY A 192 42.62 -5.82 -14.45
N LEU A 193 42.07 -5.55 -15.65
CA LEU A 193 42.20 -4.27 -16.34
C LEU A 193 41.32 -3.16 -15.74
N GLY A 194 40.44 -3.50 -14.77
CA GLY A 194 39.39 -2.61 -14.31
C GLY A 194 38.35 -2.37 -15.41
N ALA A 195 37.06 -2.38 -15.08
CA ALA A 195 36.05 -2.09 -16.08
C ALA A 195 36.07 -0.58 -16.41
N MET A 196 36.80 -0.17 -17.46
CA MET A 196 36.73 1.21 -17.98
C MET A 196 35.32 1.54 -18.51
N GLU A 197 34.55 0.52 -18.91
CA GLU A 197 33.19 0.65 -19.41
C GLU A 197 32.14 0.17 -18.39
N LYS A 198 30.95 0.77 -18.41
CA LYS A 198 29.83 0.33 -17.57
C LYS A 198 29.37 -1.08 -17.99
N PRO A 199 28.95 -1.94 -17.03
CA PRO A 199 28.39 -3.24 -17.37
C PRO A 199 27.13 -3.05 -18.24
N PRO A 200 26.96 -3.85 -19.31
CA PRO A 200 25.72 -3.88 -20.07
C PRO A 200 24.51 -4.13 -19.18
N VAL A 201 23.45 -3.35 -19.39
CA VAL A 201 22.22 -3.41 -18.59
C VAL A 201 21.14 -4.20 -19.35
N ALA A 202 20.32 -4.93 -18.60
CA ALA A 202 19.10 -5.56 -19.09
C ALA A 202 17.97 -5.37 -18.05
N LEU A 203 16.76 -5.07 -18.53
CA LEU A 203 15.62 -4.67 -17.69
C LEU A 203 14.55 -5.77 -17.61
N ALA A 204 13.98 -6.00 -16.43
CA ALA A 204 12.93 -7.01 -16.22
C ALA A 204 11.51 -6.53 -16.60
N VAL A 205 11.40 -5.30 -17.12
CA VAL A 205 10.13 -4.68 -17.55
C VAL A 205 10.20 -4.36 -19.04
N SER A 206 9.06 -4.42 -19.74
CA SER A 206 8.97 -4.03 -21.16
C SER A 206 8.51 -2.58 -21.37
N ARG A 207 7.97 -1.92 -20.33
CA ARG A 207 7.48 -0.54 -20.39
C ARG A 207 7.86 0.22 -19.14
N ALA A 208 8.34 1.44 -19.31
CA ALA A 208 8.77 2.33 -18.22
C ALA A 208 8.96 3.78 -18.71
N PHE A 209 8.91 4.72 -17.78
CA PHE A 209 9.44 6.07 -17.97
C PHE A 209 10.97 6.06 -17.91
N GLY A 210 11.63 7.04 -18.52
CA GLY A 210 13.10 7.14 -18.48
C GLY A 210 13.77 6.10 -19.36
N ASP A 211 14.78 5.39 -18.87
CA ASP A 211 15.46 4.30 -19.59
C ASP A 211 15.95 4.68 -20.99
N ARG A 212 16.62 5.84 -21.10
CA ARG A 212 17.08 6.41 -22.38
C ARG A 212 17.79 5.40 -23.28
N GLU A 213 18.69 4.61 -22.71
CA GLU A 213 19.51 3.63 -23.43
C GLU A 213 18.66 2.56 -24.14
N PHE A 214 17.42 2.37 -23.70
CA PHE A 214 16.45 1.43 -24.29
C PHE A 214 15.41 2.12 -25.18
N LYS A 215 15.51 3.44 -25.37
CA LYS A 215 14.62 4.26 -26.22
C LYS A 215 15.31 4.87 -27.42
N THR A 216 16.65 4.91 -27.43
CA THR A 216 17.45 5.51 -28.50
C THR A 216 18.67 4.64 -28.81
N PRO A 217 18.94 4.29 -30.09
CA PRO A 217 18.16 4.66 -31.28
C PRO A 217 16.84 3.90 -31.44
N ASN A 218 16.71 2.74 -30.79
CA ASN A 218 15.56 1.87 -30.93
C ASN A 218 14.66 1.92 -29.69
N LYS A 219 13.35 1.87 -29.89
CA LYS A 219 12.34 1.89 -28.82
C LYS A 219 12.07 0.47 -28.30
N LEU A 220 13.04 -0.09 -27.57
CA LEU A 220 12.91 -1.40 -26.93
C LEU A 220 11.93 -1.31 -25.74
N ILE A 221 12.08 -0.26 -24.95
CA ILE A 221 11.14 0.13 -23.88
C ILE A 221 10.28 1.30 -24.37
N ILE A 222 9.00 1.30 -24.02
CA ILE A 222 8.07 2.40 -24.35
C ILE A 222 7.35 2.90 -23.09
N SER A 223 6.91 4.15 -23.12
CA SER A 223 6.13 4.80 -22.07
C SER A 223 4.61 4.78 -22.34
N VAL A 224 4.13 4.00 -23.32
CA VAL A 224 2.70 3.92 -23.66
C VAL A 224 1.97 3.03 -22.62
N PRO A 225 1.00 3.56 -21.85
CA PRO A 225 0.31 2.77 -20.84
C PRO A 225 -0.72 1.80 -21.44
N SER A 226 -0.98 0.69 -20.74
CA SER A 226 -2.29 0.04 -20.84
C SER A 226 -3.29 0.86 -20.05
N VAL A 227 -4.48 1.11 -20.61
CA VAL A 227 -5.55 1.83 -19.92
C VAL A 227 -6.77 0.93 -19.84
N ASN A 228 -7.22 0.67 -18.62
CA ASN A 228 -8.33 -0.22 -18.31
C ASN A 228 -9.41 0.55 -17.54
N HIS A 229 -10.66 0.29 -17.86
CA HIS A 229 -11.82 0.88 -17.20
C HIS A 229 -12.60 -0.21 -16.44
N HIS A 230 -13.01 0.09 -15.21
CA HIS A 230 -13.85 -0.76 -14.38
C HIS A 230 -14.94 0.09 -13.73
N THR A 231 -16.19 -0.33 -13.84
CA THR A 231 -17.28 0.26 -13.08
C THR A 231 -17.37 -0.43 -11.72
N LEU A 232 -17.13 0.32 -10.65
CA LEU A 232 -17.14 -0.18 -9.28
C LEU A 232 -18.57 -0.49 -8.80
N SER A 233 -18.72 -1.62 -8.13
CA SER A 233 -19.98 -2.12 -7.60
C SER A 233 -20.02 -2.02 -6.06
N PRO A 234 -21.02 -1.32 -5.48
CA PRO A 234 -21.22 -1.32 -4.03
C PRO A 234 -21.57 -2.70 -3.45
N GLU A 235 -22.05 -3.61 -4.30
CA GLU A 235 -22.38 -4.98 -3.90
C GLU A 235 -21.15 -5.86 -3.76
N THR A 236 -20.06 -5.62 -4.50
CA THR A 236 -18.93 -6.57 -4.55
C THR A 236 -17.61 -5.93 -4.13
N ASP A 237 -17.37 -4.66 -4.44
CA ASP A 237 -16.04 -4.07 -4.32
C ASP A 237 -15.77 -3.50 -2.94
N ILE A 238 -14.63 -3.91 -2.34
CA ILE A 238 -14.28 -3.57 -0.97
C ILE A 238 -13.14 -2.55 -0.91
N ALA A 239 -12.08 -2.80 -1.70
CA ALA A 239 -10.87 -1.99 -1.64
C ALA A 239 -10.07 -2.04 -2.95
N LEU A 240 -9.28 -0.99 -3.18
CA LEU A 240 -8.18 -0.99 -4.14
C LEU A 240 -6.86 -1.12 -3.37
N VAL A 241 -5.92 -1.88 -3.93
CA VAL A 241 -4.56 -2.04 -3.39
C VAL A 241 -3.58 -1.82 -4.53
N LEU A 242 -2.76 -0.77 -4.43
CA LEU A 242 -1.65 -0.53 -5.34
C LEU A 242 -0.36 -0.93 -4.66
N VAL A 243 0.48 -1.72 -5.32
CA VAL A 243 1.74 -2.24 -4.79
C VAL A 243 2.82 -2.30 -5.87
N CYS A 244 4.08 -2.21 -5.48
CA CYS A 244 5.20 -2.55 -6.36
C CYS A 244 5.45 -4.07 -6.42
N ASP A 245 6.35 -4.48 -7.30
CA ASP A 245 6.72 -5.88 -7.48
C ASP A 245 7.38 -6.48 -6.23
N GLY A 246 8.12 -5.70 -5.46
CA GLY A 246 8.68 -6.10 -4.17
C GLY A 246 7.65 -6.69 -3.19
N VAL A 247 6.37 -6.35 -3.32
CA VAL A 247 5.27 -7.00 -2.58
C VAL A 247 4.73 -8.21 -3.33
N THR A 248 4.45 -8.10 -4.63
CA THR A 248 3.82 -9.18 -5.41
C THR A 248 4.73 -10.37 -5.69
N ASP A 249 6.05 -10.18 -5.62
CA ASP A 249 7.05 -11.24 -5.77
C ASP A 249 7.00 -12.24 -4.61
N VAL A 250 6.52 -11.82 -3.44
CA VAL A 250 6.46 -12.64 -2.23
C VAL A 250 5.05 -12.82 -1.67
N MET A 251 4.06 -12.09 -2.20
CA MET A 251 2.66 -12.19 -1.78
C MET A 251 1.73 -12.36 -2.98
N THR A 252 0.90 -13.41 -2.96
CA THR A 252 -0.15 -13.59 -3.96
C THR A 252 -1.29 -12.58 -3.78
N PRO A 253 -2.08 -12.28 -4.82
CA PRO A 253 -3.25 -11.41 -4.69
C PRO A 253 -4.22 -11.84 -3.58
N ALA A 254 -4.47 -13.14 -3.43
CA ALA A 254 -5.32 -13.68 -2.37
C ALA A 254 -4.77 -13.38 -0.97
N MET A 255 -3.45 -13.52 -0.76
CA MET A 255 -2.81 -13.17 0.50
C MET A 255 -2.90 -11.66 0.79
N ILE A 256 -2.71 -10.81 -0.23
CA ILE A 256 -2.85 -9.36 -0.10
C ILE A 256 -4.27 -9.00 0.33
N GLY A 257 -5.29 -9.55 -0.34
CA GLY A 257 -6.70 -9.33 0.01
C GLY A 257 -7.02 -9.76 1.44
N ALA A 258 -6.64 -10.98 1.82
CA ALA A 258 -6.85 -11.47 3.18
C ALA A 258 -6.13 -10.60 4.23
N LYS A 259 -4.91 -10.15 3.94
CA LYS A 259 -4.10 -9.34 4.86
C LYS A 259 -4.73 -7.98 5.13
N ILE A 260 -5.19 -7.26 4.09
CA ILE A 260 -5.73 -5.91 4.29
C ILE A 260 -7.02 -5.89 5.12
N LEU A 261 -7.81 -6.97 5.07
CA LEU A 261 -9.08 -7.04 5.80
C LEU A 261 -8.89 -7.21 7.31
N GLN A 262 -7.74 -7.74 7.75
CA GLN A 262 -7.39 -7.86 9.17
C GLN A 262 -7.30 -6.50 9.89
N TYR A 263 -7.22 -5.40 9.12
CA TYR A 263 -7.01 -4.06 9.66
C TYR A 263 -8.29 -3.22 9.77
N ASN A 264 -9.47 -3.85 9.73
CA ASN A 264 -10.78 -3.21 9.94
C ASN A 264 -10.92 -1.87 9.20
N ARG A 265 -10.64 -1.90 7.89
CA ARG A 265 -10.74 -0.75 6.99
C ARG A 265 -9.86 0.46 7.35
N LYS A 266 -8.77 0.26 8.09
CA LYS A 266 -7.77 1.30 8.39
C LYS A 266 -6.68 1.30 7.31
N PRO A 267 -6.72 2.22 6.31
CA PRO A 267 -5.88 2.11 5.12
C PRO A 267 -4.38 2.15 5.44
N LYS A 268 -3.95 3.05 6.33
CA LYS A 268 -2.54 3.18 6.73
C LYS A 268 -2.01 1.94 7.44
N ALA A 269 -2.81 1.33 8.32
CA ALA A 269 -2.44 0.11 9.02
C ALA A 269 -2.40 -1.08 8.06
N ALA A 270 -3.38 -1.18 7.15
CA ALA A 270 -3.40 -2.19 6.10
C ALA A 270 -2.17 -2.13 5.20
N SER A 271 -1.82 -0.94 4.70
CA SER A 271 -0.61 -0.75 3.89
C SER A 271 0.65 -1.12 4.67
N GLY A 272 0.81 -0.63 5.91
CA GLY A 272 1.96 -1.02 6.75
C GLY A 272 2.02 -2.53 7.04
N GLY A 273 0.86 -3.16 7.18
CA GLY A 273 0.72 -4.61 7.34
C GLY A 273 1.15 -5.42 6.12
N LEU A 274 0.89 -4.92 4.91
CA LEU A 274 1.37 -5.52 3.67
C LEU A 274 2.90 -5.43 3.57
N ILE A 275 3.48 -4.25 3.84
CA ILE A 275 4.94 -4.06 3.84
C ILE A 275 5.60 -5.01 4.85
N GLN A 276 5.06 -5.10 6.06
CA GLN A 276 5.62 -5.97 7.09
C GLN A 276 5.57 -7.45 6.69
N GLU A 277 4.47 -7.90 6.09
CA GLU A 277 4.31 -9.28 5.62
C GLU A 277 5.27 -9.59 4.47
N ALA A 278 5.40 -8.70 3.48
CA ALA A 278 6.33 -8.87 2.36
C ALA A 278 7.79 -8.93 2.85
N TYR A 279 8.16 -8.06 3.80
CA TYR A 279 9.47 -8.10 4.43
C TYR A 279 9.72 -9.42 5.18
N GLN A 280 8.75 -9.90 5.96
CA GLN A 280 8.85 -11.18 6.68
C GLN A 280 9.00 -12.39 5.75
N ARG A 281 8.45 -12.31 4.55
CA ARG A 281 8.58 -13.33 3.50
C ARG A 281 9.88 -13.23 2.71
N GLY A 282 10.77 -12.31 3.08
CA GLY A 282 12.12 -12.23 2.58
C GLY A 282 12.31 -11.31 1.38
N SER A 283 11.33 -10.45 1.05
CA SER A 283 11.53 -9.46 -0.02
C SER A 283 12.76 -8.60 0.25
N GLN A 284 13.62 -8.50 -0.76
CA GLN A 284 14.86 -7.71 -0.72
C GLN A 284 14.75 -6.41 -1.53
N ASP A 285 13.57 -6.14 -2.09
CA ASP A 285 13.33 -4.95 -2.90
C ASP A 285 12.73 -3.79 -2.11
N ASN A 286 12.55 -2.66 -2.77
CA ASN A 286 11.78 -1.54 -2.26
C ASN A 286 10.31 -1.98 -2.10
N LEU A 287 9.70 -1.61 -0.97
CA LEU A 287 8.35 -2.02 -0.63
C LEU A 287 7.45 -0.78 -0.57
N THR A 288 6.50 -0.71 -1.49
CA THR A 288 5.48 0.36 -1.57
C THR A 288 4.09 -0.27 -1.63
N ALA A 289 3.17 0.22 -0.81
CA ALA A 289 1.78 -0.22 -0.79
C ALA A 289 0.86 0.96 -0.47
N ILE A 290 -0.23 1.09 -1.23
CA ILE A 290 -1.34 2.00 -0.99
C ILE A 290 -2.61 1.18 -0.92
N THR A 291 -3.32 1.26 0.19
CA THR A 291 -4.64 0.66 0.36
C THR A 291 -5.71 1.75 0.35
N VAL A 292 -6.79 1.52 -0.39
CA VAL A 292 -7.94 2.43 -0.49
C VAL A 292 -9.21 1.63 -0.23
N PHE A 293 -9.85 1.84 0.93
CA PHE A 293 -11.13 1.20 1.22
C PHE A 293 -12.30 1.99 0.62
N LEU A 294 -13.20 1.31 -0.10
CA LEU A 294 -14.33 1.92 -0.80
C LEU A 294 -15.52 2.10 0.14
N ASN A 295 -15.82 3.34 0.54
CA ASN A 295 -16.84 3.62 1.55
C ASN A 295 -18.24 3.78 0.96
N TRP A 296 -18.94 2.66 0.77
CA TRP A 296 -20.31 2.64 0.25
C TRP A 296 -21.35 3.06 1.31
N PRO A 297 -22.38 3.86 0.95
CA PRO A 297 -23.42 4.34 1.89
C PRO A 297 -24.27 3.25 2.53
N ARG A 298 -24.36 2.07 1.90
CA ARG A 298 -24.95 0.85 2.45
C ARG A 298 -23.88 -0.24 2.40
N PRO A 299 -22.93 -0.23 3.35
CA PRO A 299 -21.90 -1.24 3.37
C PRO A 299 -22.56 -2.59 3.68
N PRO A 300 -22.07 -3.68 3.09
CA PRO A 300 -22.50 -5.01 3.50
C PRO A 300 -22.18 -5.30 4.97
N THR A 301 -23.02 -6.12 5.59
CA THR A 301 -22.95 -6.46 7.02
C THR A 301 -21.56 -6.97 7.40
N PHE A 302 -20.89 -6.21 8.28
CA PHE A 302 -19.46 -6.30 8.56
C PHE A 302 -19.00 -7.59 9.28
N GLY A 303 -19.92 -8.33 9.92
CA GLY A 303 -19.58 -9.54 10.66
C GLY A 303 -19.01 -10.67 9.79
N ASP A 304 -19.36 -10.70 8.51
CA ASP A 304 -18.99 -11.79 7.60
C ASP A 304 -17.56 -11.60 7.03
N LEU A 305 -17.08 -10.37 6.85
CA LEU A 305 -15.77 -10.10 6.23
C LEU A 305 -14.58 -10.51 7.11
N ASP A 306 -14.67 -10.26 8.43
CA ASP A 306 -13.64 -10.67 9.39
C ASP A 306 -13.58 -12.21 9.51
N LEU A 307 -14.71 -12.89 9.41
CA LEU A 307 -14.79 -14.35 9.40
C LEU A 307 -14.18 -14.96 8.13
N LEU A 308 -14.43 -14.34 6.96
CA LEU A 308 -13.89 -14.78 5.68
C LEU A 308 -12.38 -14.57 5.57
N ALA A 309 -11.89 -13.41 6.02
CA ALA A 309 -10.46 -13.13 6.08
C ALA A 309 -9.73 -14.15 6.97
N GLU A 310 -10.30 -14.52 8.13
CA GLU A 310 -9.74 -15.56 8.98
C GLU A 310 -9.79 -16.98 8.38
N GLN A 311 -10.86 -17.31 7.65
CA GLN A 311 -11.01 -18.61 6.99
C GLN A 311 -10.00 -18.79 5.85
N GLN A 312 -9.83 -17.76 5.00
CA GLN A 312 -8.87 -17.81 3.90
C GLN A 312 -7.42 -17.65 4.36
N ALA A 313 -7.14 -16.82 5.37
CA ALA A 313 -5.80 -16.74 5.96
C ALA A 313 -5.33 -18.10 6.49
N LYS A 314 -6.21 -18.86 7.17
CA LYS A 314 -5.91 -20.22 7.63
C LYS A 314 -5.72 -21.23 6.49
N ALA A 315 -6.40 -21.05 5.36
CA ALA A 315 -6.27 -21.93 4.20
C ALA A 315 -4.99 -21.67 3.39
N LEU A 316 -4.40 -20.47 3.52
CA LEU A 316 -3.18 -20.02 2.83
C LEU A 316 -1.92 -20.13 3.71
N GLU A 317 -2.02 -20.69 4.93
CA GLU A 317 -0.87 -20.94 5.81
C GLU A 317 0.02 -22.06 5.24
N ASP A 318 1.28 -21.72 4.91
CA ASP A 318 2.32 -22.70 4.55
C ASP A 318 2.75 -23.50 5.79
N PRO A 319 2.64 -24.85 5.78
CA PRO A 319 2.99 -25.69 6.93
C PRO A 319 4.46 -25.58 7.38
N SER A 320 5.35 -24.98 6.58
CA SER A 320 6.75 -24.73 6.92
C SER A 320 6.99 -23.46 7.76
N SER A 321 5.96 -22.63 7.96
CA SER A 321 6.05 -21.37 8.72
C SER A 321 6.00 -21.62 10.25
N PRO A 322 6.84 -20.98 11.07
CA PRO A 322 6.82 -21.17 12.52
C PRO A 322 5.49 -20.69 13.13
N LYS A 323 4.81 -21.59 13.85
CA LYS A 323 3.45 -21.39 14.37
C LYS A 323 3.40 -20.33 15.48
N ALA A 324 2.64 -19.26 15.25
CA ALA A 324 2.19 -18.36 16.32
C ALA A 324 1.12 -19.05 17.20
N ALA A 325 1.16 -18.81 18.51
CA ALA A 325 0.29 -19.46 19.48
C ALA A 325 -1.20 -19.15 19.27
N LYS A 326 -2.05 -20.19 19.32
CA LYS A 326 -3.51 -20.11 19.11
C LYS A 326 -4.22 -19.24 20.16
N ARG A 327 -5.05 -18.30 19.69
CA ARG A 327 -5.97 -17.49 20.51
C ARG A 327 -7.37 -18.12 20.53
N GLN A 328 -7.98 -18.25 21.72
CA GLN A 328 -9.40 -18.59 21.89
C GLN A 328 -10.30 -17.37 21.60
N ARG A 329 -11.40 -17.58 20.89
CA ARG A 329 -12.44 -16.59 20.54
C ARG A 329 -13.68 -16.79 21.42
N THR A 330 -14.26 -15.70 21.95
CA THR A 330 -15.53 -15.72 22.69
C THR A 330 -16.51 -14.66 22.15
N GLY A 331 -17.64 -15.11 21.56
CA GLY A 331 -18.98 -14.51 21.54
C GLY A 331 -19.26 -13.12 20.88
N PRO A 332 -20.50 -12.86 20.39
CA PRO A 332 -20.87 -11.60 19.74
C PRO A 332 -21.05 -10.44 20.73
N ALA A 333 -20.68 -9.22 20.31
CA ALA A 333 -20.58 -8.03 21.14
C ALA A 333 -21.94 -7.45 21.55
N ARG A 334 -22.20 -7.41 22.88
CA ARG A 334 -23.15 -6.47 23.50
C ARG A 334 -22.62 -5.04 23.35
N GLU A 335 -23.51 -4.07 23.16
CA GLU A 335 -23.18 -2.64 23.14
C GLU A 335 -22.51 -2.22 24.47
N VAL A 336 -21.21 -1.89 24.40
CA VAL A 336 -20.39 -1.60 25.59
C VAL A 336 -20.53 -0.13 25.96
N LYS A 337 -21.24 0.18 27.05
CA LYS A 337 -21.49 1.56 27.49
C LYS A 337 -20.29 2.27 28.13
N LYS A 338 -19.37 1.51 28.72
CA LYS A 338 -18.15 2.02 29.36
C LYS A 338 -17.01 1.02 29.18
N ILE A 339 -15.80 1.54 29.00
CA ILE A 339 -14.57 0.77 28.89
C ILE A 339 -13.55 1.27 29.91
N ARG A 340 -12.53 0.46 30.19
CA ARG A 340 -11.37 0.87 30.98
C ARG A 340 -10.10 0.60 30.20
N CYS A 341 -9.24 1.62 30.11
CA CYS A 341 -8.00 1.51 29.34
C CYS A 341 -6.79 1.96 30.16
N LYS A 342 -5.62 1.44 29.81
CA LYS A 342 -4.32 2.01 30.16
C LYS A 342 -3.72 2.67 28.92
N HIS A 343 -2.82 3.63 29.11
CA HIS A 343 -2.09 4.17 27.98
C HIS A 343 -0.64 4.60 28.32
N ILE A 344 0.15 4.77 27.26
CA ILE A 344 1.40 5.51 27.26
C ILE A 344 1.20 6.71 26.34
N LEU A 345 1.19 7.92 26.91
CA LEU A 345 1.16 9.18 26.16
C LEU A 345 2.57 9.77 26.00
N MET A 346 2.91 10.18 24.78
CA MET A 346 4.11 10.95 24.42
C MET A 346 3.71 12.20 23.62
N LYS A 347 4.16 13.38 24.06
CA LYS A 347 3.85 14.65 23.40
C LYS A 347 4.92 15.06 22.40
N HIS A 348 4.63 16.02 21.54
CA HIS A 348 5.62 16.74 20.72
C HIS A 348 5.34 18.25 20.77
N LYS A 349 6.24 19.07 20.24
CA LYS A 349 6.12 20.54 20.32
C LYS A 349 4.83 21.12 19.71
N ASP A 350 4.21 20.41 18.76
CA ASP A 350 3.02 20.87 18.02
C ASP A 350 1.68 20.40 18.63
N VAL A 351 1.67 19.77 19.81
CA VAL A 351 0.42 19.37 20.49
C VAL A 351 -0.22 20.56 21.22
N ARG A 352 -1.51 20.46 21.57
CA ARG A 352 -2.27 21.53 22.25
C ARG A 352 -1.61 22.03 23.54
N ASN A 353 -0.95 21.13 24.28
CA ASN A 353 -0.25 21.48 25.52
C ASN A 353 1.10 20.73 25.59
N PRO A 354 2.17 21.29 25.01
CA PRO A 354 3.49 20.67 24.88
C PRO A 354 4.31 20.78 26.17
N ARG A 355 3.72 20.31 27.28
CA ARG A 355 4.36 20.22 28.59
C ARG A 355 4.21 18.82 29.15
N ASP A 356 5.34 18.23 29.53
CA ASP A 356 5.39 16.98 30.28
C ASP A 356 4.99 17.28 31.73
N ARG A 357 3.78 16.85 32.10
CA ARG A 357 3.24 17.07 33.44
C ARG A 357 3.84 16.13 34.48
N VAL A 358 4.44 15.01 34.04
CA VAL A 358 5.05 14.02 34.94
C VAL A 358 6.39 14.52 35.43
N ARG A 359 7.23 15.05 34.54
CA ARG A 359 8.59 15.56 34.84
C ARG A 359 8.65 17.08 34.99
N ASN A 360 7.52 17.77 34.81
CA ASN A 360 7.40 19.24 34.87
C ASN A 360 8.36 19.97 33.90
N LYS A 361 8.44 19.51 32.65
CA LYS A 361 9.36 20.07 31.63
C LYS A 361 8.61 20.46 30.35
N GLN A 362 9.07 21.52 29.69
CA GLN A 362 8.59 21.90 28.36
C GLN A 362 9.03 20.85 27.32
N VAL A 363 8.12 20.46 26.43
CA VAL A 363 8.39 19.50 25.36
C VAL A 363 8.85 20.27 24.11
N THR A 364 10.09 20.03 23.69
CA THR A 364 10.70 20.67 22.52
C THR A 364 10.91 19.73 21.32
N ARG A 365 10.84 18.41 21.55
CA ARG A 365 11.02 17.40 20.51
C ARG A 365 9.97 17.48 19.41
N THR A 366 10.37 17.10 18.20
CA THR A 366 9.53 17.06 17.01
C THR A 366 8.52 15.92 17.05
N LYS A 367 7.51 15.98 16.17
CA LYS A 367 6.56 14.88 16.00
C LYS A 367 7.26 13.57 15.61
N THR A 368 8.19 13.61 14.67
CA THR A 368 8.93 12.45 14.19
C THR A 368 9.77 11.79 15.29
N GLU A 369 10.45 12.58 16.13
CA GLU A 369 11.21 12.04 17.28
C GLU A 369 10.29 11.35 18.29
N ALA A 370 9.12 11.93 18.56
CA ALA A 370 8.10 11.32 19.42
C ALA A 370 7.53 10.04 18.80
N GLU A 371 7.28 10.01 17.49
CA GLU A 371 6.83 8.83 16.75
C GLU A 371 7.86 7.71 16.81
N ASN A 372 9.13 7.98 16.51
CA ASN A 372 10.20 6.98 16.56
C ASN A 372 10.34 6.37 17.95
N THR A 373 10.29 7.21 19.00
CA THR A 373 10.34 6.73 20.39
C THR A 373 9.13 5.84 20.71
N MET A 374 7.94 6.25 20.29
CA MET A 374 6.72 5.48 20.52
C MET A 374 6.68 4.18 19.70
N MET A 375 7.23 4.16 18.49
CA MET A 375 7.39 2.95 17.70
C MET A 375 8.34 1.95 18.38
N SER A 376 9.44 2.42 18.96
CA SER A 376 10.35 1.56 19.73
C SER A 376 9.65 0.95 20.94
N ILE A 377 8.91 1.78 21.71
CA ILE A 377 8.13 1.30 22.87
C ILE A 377 7.08 0.27 22.43
N LEU A 378 6.37 0.54 21.33
CA LEU A 378 5.37 -0.38 20.80
C LEU A 378 6.00 -1.71 20.35
N ALA A 379 7.18 -1.68 19.72
CA ALA A 379 7.90 -2.88 19.33
C ALA A 379 8.32 -3.72 20.56
N ASP A 380 8.80 -3.08 21.62
CA ASP A 380 9.14 -3.76 22.88
C ASP A 380 7.92 -4.37 23.55
N LEU A 381 6.80 -3.65 23.58
CA LEU A 381 5.53 -4.15 24.15
C LEU A 381 4.91 -5.28 23.34
N ARG A 382 5.11 -5.31 22.01
CA ARG A 382 4.67 -6.41 21.15
C ARG A 382 5.50 -7.67 21.38
N LYS A 383 6.78 -7.53 21.73
CA LYS A 383 7.64 -8.67 22.13
C LYS A 383 7.27 -9.16 23.53
N ASP A 384 7.03 -8.25 24.47
CA ASP A 384 6.69 -8.56 25.85
C ASP A 384 5.77 -7.49 26.45
N SER A 385 4.47 -7.79 26.49
CA SER A 385 3.45 -6.89 27.01
C SER A 385 3.52 -6.70 28.53
N SER A 386 4.23 -7.57 29.25
CA SER A 386 4.41 -7.46 30.70
C SER A 386 5.25 -6.25 31.10
N LYS A 387 6.05 -5.70 30.17
CA LYS A 387 6.86 -4.49 30.34
C LYS A 387 6.05 -3.20 30.33
N PHE A 388 4.74 -3.25 30.11
CA PHE A 388 3.89 -2.06 30.06
C PHE A 388 4.04 -1.13 31.27
N PRO A 389 3.98 -1.61 32.53
CA PRO A 389 4.13 -0.72 33.68
C PRO A 389 5.50 -0.02 33.72
N GLU A 390 6.58 -0.73 33.40
CA GLU A 390 7.94 -0.18 33.37
C GLU A 390 8.06 0.90 32.28
N LEU A 391 7.66 0.58 31.04
CA LEU A 391 7.74 1.50 29.91
C LEU A 391 6.80 2.70 30.08
N CYS A 392 5.60 2.48 30.62
CA CYS A 392 4.68 3.56 30.96
C CYS A 392 5.28 4.49 32.03
N LYS A 393 5.85 3.94 33.11
CA LYS A 393 6.50 4.71 34.16
C LYS A 393 7.68 5.52 33.64
N LYS A 394 8.47 4.91 32.77
CA LYS A 394 9.71 5.48 32.23
C LYS A 394 9.46 6.53 31.16
N HIS A 395 8.43 6.39 30.33
CA HIS A 395 8.25 7.22 29.13
C HIS A 395 6.98 8.07 29.13
N SER A 396 5.88 7.61 29.75
CA SER A 396 4.61 8.32 29.60
C SER A 396 4.58 9.67 30.31
N GLU A 397 3.98 10.65 29.62
CA GLU A 397 3.82 12.04 30.06
C GLU A 397 2.37 12.34 30.49
N CYS A 398 1.57 11.30 30.71
CA CYS A 398 0.30 11.40 31.40
C CYS A 398 0.49 11.15 32.89
N LEU A 399 -0.25 11.87 33.75
CA LEU A 399 -0.19 11.69 35.20
C LEU A 399 -0.63 10.29 35.65
N SER A 400 -1.37 9.54 34.81
CA SER A 400 -1.71 8.14 35.07
C SER A 400 -0.47 7.24 35.19
N SER A 401 0.69 7.62 34.64
CA SER A 401 1.96 6.89 34.83
C SER A 401 2.48 6.93 36.27
N ARG A 402 1.94 7.81 37.12
CA ARG A 402 2.31 7.86 38.55
C ARG A 402 1.68 6.74 39.37
N LYS A 403 0.59 6.14 38.90
CA LYS A 403 -0.05 4.98 39.54
C LYS A 403 0.94 3.82 39.68
N THR A 404 0.77 2.99 40.71
CA THR A 404 1.72 1.93 41.08
C THR A 404 1.36 0.57 40.49
N GLY A 405 2.39 -0.24 40.23
CA GLY A 405 2.24 -1.62 39.76
C GLY A 405 1.37 -1.74 38.51
N HIS A 406 0.41 -2.65 38.53
CA HIS A 406 -0.48 -2.93 37.41
C HIS A 406 -1.39 -1.74 37.04
N LEU A 407 -1.56 -0.73 37.91
CA LEU A 407 -2.40 0.45 37.62
C LEU A 407 -1.64 1.54 36.85
N CYS A 408 -0.36 1.36 36.56
CA CYS A 408 0.43 2.33 35.81
C CYS A 408 -0.19 2.58 34.42
N GLY A 409 -0.49 3.85 34.13
CA GLY A 409 -1.12 4.28 32.87
C GLY A 409 -2.64 4.14 32.83
N ASP A 410 -3.27 3.62 33.88
CA ASP A 410 -4.73 3.39 33.95
C ASP A 410 -5.52 4.71 33.96
N LEU A 411 -6.50 4.81 33.06
CA LEU A 411 -7.37 5.97 32.87
C LEU A 411 -8.72 5.85 33.58
N ASP A 412 -8.93 4.77 34.32
CA ASP A 412 -10.23 4.42 34.93
C ASP A 412 -11.33 4.18 33.88
N TRP A 413 -12.56 3.94 34.34
CA TRP A 413 -13.71 3.74 33.49
C TRP A 413 -14.17 5.03 32.83
N PHE A 414 -14.36 5.01 31.52
CA PHE A 414 -14.96 6.10 30.77
C PHE A 414 -15.99 5.61 29.75
N GLY A 415 -16.98 6.46 29.48
CA GLY A 415 -18.00 6.26 28.46
C GLY A 415 -17.78 7.23 27.28
N HIS A 416 -18.68 7.20 26.31
CA HIS A 416 -18.64 8.10 25.18
C HIS A 416 -18.66 9.59 25.57
N GLY A 417 -17.93 10.41 24.80
CA GLY A 417 -17.79 11.86 25.00
C GLY A 417 -16.94 12.27 26.20
N LYS A 418 -16.16 11.35 26.79
CA LYS A 418 -15.28 11.64 27.93
C LYS A 418 -13.81 11.79 27.55
N MET A 419 -13.42 11.28 26.39
CA MET A 419 -12.06 11.39 25.86
C MET A 419 -12.05 12.19 24.55
N MET A 420 -10.86 12.55 24.06
CA MET A 420 -10.73 13.16 22.72
C MET A 420 -11.22 12.16 21.66
N PRO A 421 -11.92 12.60 20.60
CA PRO A 421 -12.54 11.70 19.63
C PRO A 421 -11.59 10.62 19.09
N GLU A 422 -10.35 10.99 18.75
CA GLU A 422 -9.37 10.07 18.17
C GLU A 422 -8.88 9.01 19.18
N PHE A 423 -8.82 9.38 20.46
CA PHE A 423 -8.48 8.45 21.54
C PHE A 423 -9.67 7.53 21.84
N GLU A 424 -10.87 8.09 21.92
CA GLU A 424 -12.09 7.36 22.24
C GLU A 424 -12.40 6.30 21.18
N GLU A 425 -12.41 6.70 19.91
CA GLU A 425 -12.65 5.80 18.78
C GLU A 425 -11.67 4.62 18.80
N ALA A 426 -10.38 4.91 19.01
CA ALA A 426 -9.38 3.86 19.11
C ALA A 426 -9.58 2.96 20.34
N ALA A 427 -9.92 3.52 21.50
CA ALA A 427 -10.08 2.78 22.74
C ALA A 427 -11.32 1.85 22.72
N PHE A 428 -12.45 2.31 22.17
CA PHE A 428 -13.68 1.53 22.04
C PHE A 428 -13.58 0.45 20.97
N ALA A 429 -12.73 0.65 19.95
CA ALA A 429 -12.47 -0.35 18.93
C ALA A 429 -11.61 -1.53 19.41
N LEU A 430 -10.89 -1.40 20.53
CA LEU A 430 -10.08 -2.49 21.10
C LEU A 430 -10.96 -3.53 21.79
N VAL A 431 -10.57 -4.80 21.73
CA VAL A 431 -11.11 -5.84 22.62
C VAL A 431 -10.36 -5.86 23.96
N VAL A 432 -10.96 -6.43 25.01
CA VAL A 432 -10.32 -6.52 26.33
C VAL A 432 -9.00 -7.31 26.23
N GLY A 433 -7.92 -6.72 26.73
CA GLY A 433 -6.55 -7.23 26.64
C GLY A 433 -5.80 -6.81 25.37
N GLU A 434 -6.43 -6.12 24.43
CA GLU A 434 -5.79 -5.66 23.19
C GLU A 434 -5.04 -4.35 23.38
N MET A 435 -3.92 -4.22 22.68
CA MET A 435 -3.10 -3.03 22.60
C MET A 435 -3.22 -2.40 21.21
N SER A 436 -3.43 -1.08 21.14
CA SER A 436 -3.46 -0.33 19.89
C SER A 436 -2.08 -0.14 19.29
N ASP A 437 -2.07 0.23 18.01
CA ASP A 437 -0.95 0.92 17.40
C ASP A 437 -0.83 2.37 17.94
N LEU A 438 -0.03 3.20 17.26
CA LEU A 438 0.08 4.62 17.61
C LEU A 438 -1.21 5.37 17.28
N VAL A 439 -1.85 5.89 18.31
CA VAL A 439 -3.06 6.70 18.22
C VAL A 439 -2.68 8.17 18.37
N TYR A 440 -3.08 9.00 17.41
CA TYR A 440 -2.75 10.42 17.40
C TYR A 440 -3.94 11.23 17.87
N SER A 441 -3.69 12.17 18.78
CA SER A 441 -4.70 13.11 19.26
C SER A 441 -4.07 14.50 19.45
N PRO A 442 -4.88 15.54 19.68
CA PRO A 442 -4.35 16.86 20.05
C PRO A 442 -3.56 16.88 21.37
N SER A 443 -3.62 15.82 22.17
CA SER A 443 -2.80 15.67 23.38
C SER A 443 -1.42 15.04 23.13
N GLY A 444 -1.22 14.40 21.97
CA GLY A 444 0.00 13.65 21.63
C GLY A 444 -0.30 12.27 21.06
N ILE A 445 0.73 11.43 21.05
CA ILE A 445 0.74 10.06 20.53
C ILE A 445 0.52 9.09 21.68
N HIS A 446 -0.38 8.13 21.50
CA HIS A 446 -0.77 7.17 22.52
C HIS A 446 -0.55 5.74 22.06
N ILE A 447 -0.16 4.87 22.98
CA ILE A 447 -0.38 3.42 22.90
C ILE A 447 -1.45 3.11 23.94
N ILE A 448 -2.57 2.51 23.53
CA ILE A 448 -3.74 2.25 24.37
C ILE A 448 -3.84 0.75 24.60
N VAL A 449 -4.11 0.32 25.83
CA VAL A 449 -4.43 -1.08 26.13
C VAL A 449 -5.80 -1.10 26.77
N ARG A 450 -6.77 -1.81 26.17
CA ARG A 450 -8.07 -2.00 26.81
C ARG A 450 -7.96 -3.09 27.85
N ILE A 451 -8.46 -2.84 29.06
CA ILE A 451 -8.39 -3.77 30.19
C ILE A 451 -9.76 -4.20 30.71
N ALA A 452 -10.84 -3.49 30.34
CA ALA A 452 -12.22 -3.93 30.54
C ALA A 452 -13.16 -3.30 29.49
#